data_AF-A0A966TNQ1-F1
#
_entry.id   AF-A0A966TNQ1-F1
#
_cell.length_a   1.000
_cell.length_b   1.000
_cell.length_c   1.000
_cell.angle_alpha   90.00
_cell.angle_beta   90.00
_cell.angle_gamma   90.00
#
_symmetry.space_group_name_H-M   'P 1'
#
loop_
_entity.id
_entity.type
_entity.pdbx_description
1 polymer ?
#
loop_
_entity_poly.entity_id
_entity_poly.type
_entity_poly.pdbx_seq_one_letter_code
_entity_poly.pdbx_strand_id
1 'polypeptide(L)'
;DAVHLLDKHQKGKANFFLLDQINAKANTANAHSLTGAIAALQVVEVEEPYKKLAEHLLGNVFIAESEAALTNSNGHVVIEKQGRYVKGTFSLTGGSVGLFEGNKIGRAKNLEKLQKEIESQQAVVESLRARIQTRHNEVIAFNEDLRETALRQAEKEIQQLTNEVFAIQNKMENLSATQQSSITRIAELEQQVEQTLQSVAGVRSEFEQLNATFAGLQISLQGAENEFRSCEQAYNEALLRYNEFTLSVSRQQNKISGLSQEAAFKSSQLSDLQLQVEQSKLQQGETVQSADQSREQLSLIEQQLLEMLRKKEEDEKALNTADQEYYVLRNELSEKESAIRLQSKEKEQIEFLLAAIKDKLNELKLQLAGMKERLSVEFRVDLEQILGEARLSETALEELQATAERMKKRLENLGEVNPTAIEAFTEMKKRYDFIVEQKTDLVTAKDSLLKTIEEVEATANQKFLDTFEQVRAHFQKVFKTLFTEDDQC
;
A
#
# COMPACT_ATOMS: atom_id res chain seq x y z
N ASP A 1 62.12 -90.01 -169.50
CA ASP A 1 61.31 -89.19 -168.57
C ASP A 1 61.20 -87.72 -168.94
N ALA A 2 62.28 -86.97 -169.16
CA ALA A 2 62.20 -85.55 -169.50
C ALA A 2 61.40 -85.24 -170.79
N VAL A 3 61.52 -86.08 -171.82
CA VAL A 3 60.75 -85.94 -173.08
C VAL A 3 59.24 -86.07 -172.83
N HIS A 4 58.82 -87.03 -172.00
CA HIS A 4 57.41 -87.19 -171.63
C HIS A 4 56.87 -86.02 -170.79
N LEU A 5 57.72 -85.39 -169.98
CA LEU A 5 57.36 -84.23 -169.16
C LEU A 5 57.10 -82.99 -170.03
N LEU A 6 57.90 -82.79 -171.07
CA LEU A 6 57.70 -81.71 -172.06
C LEU A 6 56.41 -81.90 -172.85
N ASP A 7 56.10 -83.15 -173.21
CA ASP A 7 54.90 -83.48 -173.98
C ASP A 7 53.63 -83.32 -173.12
N LYS A 8 53.66 -83.84 -171.88
CA LYS A 8 52.52 -83.77 -170.94
C LYS A 8 52.14 -82.34 -170.55
N HIS A 9 53.10 -81.43 -170.43
CA HIS A 9 52.85 -80.03 -170.08
C HIS A 9 52.92 -79.06 -171.26
N GLN A 10 53.02 -79.58 -172.50
CA GLN A 10 53.12 -78.81 -173.75
C GLN A 10 54.16 -77.68 -173.71
N LYS A 11 55.35 -77.96 -173.18
CA LYS A 11 56.41 -76.94 -172.98
C LYS A 11 57.43 -76.87 -174.13
N GLY A 12 57.03 -77.30 -175.34
CA GLY A 12 57.85 -77.23 -176.55
C GLY A 12 58.79 -78.43 -176.74
N LYS A 13 59.64 -78.38 -177.78
CA LYS A 13 60.60 -79.44 -178.12
C LYS A 13 61.99 -79.10 -177.59
N ALA A 14 62.71 -80.10 -177.08
CA ALA A 14 64.10 -79.98 -176.68
C ALA A 14 64.92 -81.17 -177.19
N ASN A 15 66.18 -80.92 -177.53
CA ASN A 15 67.15 -81.97 -177.85
C ASN A 15 67.92 -82.34 -176.59
N PHE A 16 68.10 -83.64 -176.37
CA PHE A 16 68.82 -84.17 -175.22
C PHE A 16 70.08 -84.89 -175.69
N PHE A 17 71.19 -84.63 -175.00
CA PHE A 17 72.41 -85.41 -175.14
C PHE A 17 72.44 -86.49 -174.05
N LEU A 18 72.59 -87.74 -174.47
CA LEU A 18 72.70 -88.89 -173.56
C LEU A 18 74.17 -89.03 -173.16
N LEU A 19 74.52 -88.51 -171.98
CA LEU A 19 75.90 -88.42 -171.49
C LEU A 19 76.55 -89.80 -171.31
N ASP A 20 75.77 -90.80 -170.90
CA ASP A 20 76.17 -92.20 -170.80
C ASP A 20 76.64 -92.76 -172.15
N GLN A 21 75.90 -92.48 -173.23
CA GLN A 21 76.25 -92.89 -174.60
C GLN A 21 77.47 -92.13 -175.15
N ILE A 22 77.58 -90.83 -174.85
CA ILE A 22 78.69 -89.99 -175.30
C ILE A 22 79.98 -90.35 -174.56
N ASN A 23 79.89 -90.70 -173.28
CA ASN A 23 81.05 -91.07 -172.48
C ASN A 23 81.62 -92.45 -172.84
N ALA A 24 80.80 -93.34 -173.42
CA ALA A 24 81.14 -94.72 -173.79
C ALA A 24 81.91 -94.86 -175.12
N LYS A 25 81.80 -93.89 -176.04
CA LYS A 25 82.59 -93.90 -177.28
C LYS A 25 83.98 -93.33 -177.04
N ALA A 26 84.96 -94.23 -176.98
CA ALA A 26 86.37 -93.85 -177.08
C ALA A 26 86.66 -93.38 -178.51
N ASN A 27 87.01 -92.11 -178.67
CA ASN A 27 87.92 -91.69 -179.73
C ASN A 27 88.67 -90.45 -179.26
N THR A 28 89.95 -90.66 -178.98
CA THR A 28 91.00 -89.64 -178.92
C THR A 28 91.00 -88.89 -180.26
N ALA A 29 90.39 -87.71 -180.30
CA ALA A 29 90.57 -86.80 -181.41
C ALA A 29 91.90 -86.09 -181.23
N ASN A 30 92.87 -86.49 -182.06
CA ASN A 30 94.20 -85.91 -182.15
C ASN A 30 94.16 -84.38 -182.12
N ALA A 31 95.00 -83.78 -181.29
CA ALA A 31 95.24 -82.35 -181.27
C ALA A 31 95.74 -81.90 -182.65
N HIS A 32 94.84 -81.31 -183.43
CA HIS A 32 95.19 -80.70 -184.70
C HIS A 32 95.13 -79.20 -184.52
N SER A 33 96.24 -78.53 -184.80
CA SER A 33 96.33 -77.08 -184.80
C SER A 33 96.08 -76.57 -186.22
N LEU A 34 95.04 -75.76 -186.40
CA LEU A 34 94.90 -74.93 -187.59
C LEU A 34 95.73 -73.66 -187.38
N THR A 35 96.69 -73.38 -188.26
CA THR A 35 97.51 -72.16 -188.18
C THR A 35 96.63 -70.91 -188.33
N GLY A 36 96.54 -70.10 -187.28
CA GLY A 36 95.73 -68.87 -187.24
C GLY A 36 94.36 -68.98 -186.55
N ALA A 37 94.06 -70.08 -185.85
CA ALA A 37 92.81 -70.25 -185.09
C ALA A 37 93.02 -70.92 -183.71
N ILE A 38 92.13 -70.64 -182.75
CA ILE A 38 92.15 -71.17 -181.36
C ILE A 38 91.04 -72.21 -181.19
N ALA A 39 91.29 -73.35 -180.56
CA ALA A 39 90.24 -74.33 -180.30
C ALA A 39 89.18 -73.79 -179.33
N ALA A 40 87.89 -73.93 -179.65
CA ALA A 40 86.81 -73.36 -178.84
C ALA A 40 86.79 -73.88 -177.39
N LEU A 41 87.21 -75.14 -177.17
CA LEU A 41 87.32 -75.77 -175.85
C LEU A 41 88.25 -75.05 -174.86
N GLN A 42 89.18 -74.22 -175.34
CA GLN A 42 90.12 -73.51 -174.46
C GLN A 42 89.51 -72.24 -173.82
N VAL A 43 88.35 -71.79 -174.29
CA VAL A 43 87.73 -70.51 -173.88
C VAL A 43 86.47 -70.73 -173.02
N VAL A 44 86.15 -71.98 -172.70
CA VAL A 44 84.98 -72.35 -171.89
C VAL A 44 85.42 -73.18 -170.69
N GLU A 45 84.94 -72.78 -169.50
CA GLU A 45 85.06 -73.59 -168.28
C GLU A 45 83.87 -74.55 -168.20
N VAL A 46 84.17 -75.84 -168.03
CA VAL A 46 83.16 -76.90 -168.01
C VAL A 46 83.43 -77.81 -166.82
N GLU A 47 82.38 -78.09 -166.05
CA GLU A 47 82.45 -79.02 -164.92
C GLU A 47 82.74 -80.46 -165.40
N GLU A 48 83.54 -81.18 -164.60
CA GLU A 48 84.07 -82.53 -164.89
C GLU A 48 83.09 -83.51 -165.58
N PRO A 49 81.82 -83.66 -165.13
CA PRO A 49 80.88 -84.63 -165.70
C PRO A 49 80.53 -84.39 -167.17
N TYR A 50 80.67 -83.15 -167.64
CA TYR A 50 80.22 -82.71 -168.97
C TYR A 50 81.36 -82.47 -169.95
N LYS A 51 82.61 -82.68 -169.53
CA LYS A 51 83.81 -82.41 -170.33
C LYS A 51 83.84 -83.16 -171.66
N LYS A 52 83.47 -84.45 -171.65
CA LYS A 52 83.38 -85.28 -172.87
C LYS A 52 82.27 -84.83 -173.82
N LEU A 53 81.15 -84.31 -173.27
CA LEU A 53 80.10 -83.71 -174.10
C LEU A 53 80.59 -82.42 -174.75
N ALA A 54 81.34 -81.59 -174.02
CA ALA A 54 81.97 -80.40 -174.59
C ALA A 54 82.97 -80.76 -175.69
N GLU A 55 83.77 -81.82 -175.52
CA GLU A 55 84.65 -82.34 -176.57
C GLU A 55 83.88 -82.80 -177.81
N HIS A 56 82.76 -83.51 -177.63
CA HIS A 56 81.92 -83.95 -178.74
C HIS A 56 81.33 -82.77 -179.53
N LEU A 57 80.91 -81.70 -178.85
CA LEU A 57 80.25 -80.56 -179.47
C LEU A 57 81.22 -79.55 -180.08
N LEU A 58 82.37 -79.33 -179.44
CA LEU A 58 83.28 -78.22 -179.74
C LEU A 58 84.68 -78.70 -180.18
N GLY A 59 84.95 -80.00 -180.18
CA GLY A 59 86.27 -80.56 -180.51
C GLY A 59 86.73 -80.29 -181.95
N ASN A 60 85.80 -80.16 -182.90
CA ASN A 60 86.09 -79.82 -184.29
C ASN A 60 85.78 -78.35 -184.63
N VAL A 61 85.64 -77.50 -183.61
CA VAL A 61 85.29 -76.08 -183.76
C VAL A 61 86.48 -75.22 -183.36
N PHE A 62 86.97 -74.45 -184.31
CA PHE A 62 88.06 -73.51 -184.12
C PHE A 62 87.56 -72.09 -184.28
N ILE A 63 88.09 -71.19 -183.47
CA ILE A 63 87.79 -69.76 -183.50
C ILE A 63 88.94 -69.07 -184.22
N ALA A 64 88.73 -68.64 -185.46
CA ALA A 64 89.72 -67.92 -186.25
C ALA A 64 89.78 -66.45 -185.85
N GLU A 65 91.00 -65.89 -185.86
CA GLU A 65 91.19 -64.46 -185.64
C GLU A 65 91.11 -63.62 -186.92
N SER A 66 91.31 -64.22 -188.09
CA SER A 66 91.18 -63.53 -189.38
C SER A 66 90.63 -64.44 -190.49
N GLU A 67 89.99 -63.83 -191.49
CA GLU A 67 89.34 -64.56 -192.59
C GLU A 67 90.29 -65.46 -193.40
N ALA A 68 91.59 -65.19 -193.37
CA ALA A 68 92.59 -65.99 -194.07
C ALA A 68 92.60 -67.47 -193.62
N ALA A 69 92.14 -67.76 -192.38
CA ALA A 69 92.06 -69.13 -191.86
C ALA A 69 90.79 -69.89 -192.31
N LEU A 70 89.80 -69.19 -192.91
CA LEU A 70 88.57 -69.82 -193.41
C LEU A 70 88.77 -70.53 -194.76
N THR A 71 89.76 -70.11 -195.56
CA THR A 71 90.02 -70.65 -196.91
C THR A 71 90.74 -72.00 -196.92
N ASN A 72 91.39 -72.37 -195.82
CA ASN A 72 92.07 -73.66 -195.67
C ASN A 72 91.51 -74.43 -194.47
N SER A 73 90.19 -74.64 -194.47
CA SER A 73 89.47 -75.26 -193.35
C SER A 73 89.83 -76.73 -193.13
N ASN A 74 90.49 -77.41 -194.09
CA ASN A 74 90.83 -78.83 -194.04
C ASN A 74 89.68 -79.74 -193.54
N GLY A 75 88.43 -79.35 -193.79
CA GLY A 75 87.22 -80.07 -193.36
C GLY A 75 86.71 -79.72 -191.95
N HIS A 76 87.38 -78.85 -191.19
CA HIS A 76 86.99 -78.40 -189.86
C HIS A 76 85.98 -77.25 -189.87
N VAL A 77 85.28 -77.07 -188.74
CA VAL A 77 84.36 -75.93 -188.56
C VAL A 77 85.15 -74.77 -187.98
N VAL A 78 85.29 -73.70 -188.75
CA VAL A 78 86.06 -72.51 -188.34
C VAL A 78 85.08 -71.35 -188.22
N ILE A 79 85.04 -70.71 -187.04
CA ILE A 79 84.17 -69.59 -186.70
C ILE A 79 85.04 -68.36 -186.46
N GLU A 80 84.79 -67.27 -187.16
CA GLU A 80 85.44 -65.98 -186.93
C GLU A 80 84.69 -65.19 -185.84
N LYS A 81 85.38 -64.30 -185.10
CA LYS A 81 84.83 -63.55 -183.95
C LYS A 81 83.55 -62.76 -184.26
N GLN A 82 83.31 -62.40 -185.52
CA GLN A 82 82.15 -61.64 -185.97
C GLN A 82 81.00 -62.55 -186.43
N GLY A 83 81.13 -63.87 -186.23
CA GLY A 83 80.06 -64.86 -186.44
C GLY A 83 80.00 -65.46 -187.85
N ARG A 84 80.96 -65.15 -188.74
CA ARG A 84 81.12 -65.87 -190.01
C ARG A 84 81.72 -67.23 -189.73
N TYR A 85 81.23 -68.28 -190.40
CA TYR A 85 81.82 -69.60 -190.24
C TYR A 85 81.83 -70.41 -191.52
N VAL A 86 82.82 -71.27 -191.64
CA VAL A 86 82.92 -72.30 -192.67
C VAL A 86 82.58 -73.64 -192.05
N LYS A 87 81.72 -74.40 -192.71
CA LYS A 87 81.35 -75.78 -192.30
C LYS A 87 81.61 -76.71 -193.48
N GLY A 88 82.70 -77.46 -193.41
CA GLY A 88 83.13 -78.38 -194.49
C GLY A 88 83.71 -77.66 -195.71
N THR A 89 84.06 -78.42 -196.76
CA THR A 89 84.92 -77.97 -197.87
C THR A 89 84.27 -77.02 -198.88
N PHE A 90 82.93 -76.94 -198.94
CA PHE A 90 82.21 -76.20 -200.00
C PHE A 90 81.14 -75.22 -199.50
N SER A 91 81.10 -74.88 -198.20
CA SER A 91 80.11 -73.92 -197.68
C SER A 91 80.71 -72.82 -196.80
N LEU A 92 80.50 -71.57 -197.21
CA LEU A 92 80.77 -70.36 -196.45
C LEU A 92 79.43 -69.72 -196.11
N THR A 93 79.15 -69.52 -194.82
CA THR A 93 77.90 -68.89 -194.35
C THR A 93 78.22 -67.61 -193.59
N GLY A 94 77.59 -66.49 -193.97
CA GLY A 94 77.75 -65.19 -193.32
C GLY A 94 76.47 -64.35 -193.33
N GLY A 95 76.22 -63.63 -192.23
CA GLY A 95 75.09 -62.72 -192.00
C GLY A 95 75.16 -62.10 -190.58
N SER A 96 74.31 -61.11 -190.26
CA SER A 96 74.25 -60.49 -188.92
C SER A 96 73.10 -61.08 -188.07
N VAL A 97 73.35 -61.32 -186.78
CA VAL A 97 72.39 -61.91 -185.82
C VAL A 97 71.80 -60.81 -184.92
N GLY A 98 70.48 -60.82 -184.69
CA GLY A 98 69.72 -59.75 -184.01
C GLY A 98 69.80 -59.76 -182.47
N LEU A 99 69.58 -58.59 -181.86
CA LEU A 99 69.85 -58.19 -180.46
C LEU A 99 69.36 -59.11 -179.32
N PHE A 100 68.49 -60.10 -179.60
CA PHE A 100 67.91 -60.98 -178.58
C PHE A 100 68.10 -62.48 -178.83
N GLU A 101 68.63 -62.90 -179.98
CA GLU A 101 68.96 -64.30 -180.24
C GLU A 101 70.43 -64.56 -179.88
N GLY A 102 70.72 -64.76 -178.59
CA GLY A 102 72.07 -65.17 -178.15
C GLY A 102 72.37 -65.10 -176.64
N ASN A 103 71.66 -64.28 -175.86
CA ASN A 103 72.05 -63.97 -174.47
C ASN A 103 71.24 -64.73 -173.39
N LYS A 104 71.33 -66.06 -173.34
CA LYS A 104 70.73 -66.87 -172.25
C LYS A 104 71.48 -66.77 -170.90
N ILE A 105 72.73 -66.30 -170.89
CA ILE A 105 73.61 -66.30 -169.70
C ILE A 105 73.35 -65.10 -168.76
N GLY A 106 72.89 -63.94 -169.26
CA GLY A 106 72.72 -62.73 -168.45
C GLY A 106 71.53 -62.71 -167.48
N ARG A 107 70.50 -63.55 -167.67
CA ARG A 107 69.28 -63.53 -166.85
C ARG A 107 69.46 -64.12 -165.45
N ALA A 108 70.27 -65.16 -165.32
CA ALA A 108 70.46 -65.84 -164.03
C ALA A 108 71.11 -64.92 -162.98
N LYS A 109 72.08 -64.10 -163.40
CA LYS A 109 72.80 -63.18 -162.50
C LYS A 109 71.93 -62.02 -161.99
N ASN A 110 70.92 -61.60 -162.76
CA ASN A 110 69.97 -60.57 -162.30
C ASN A 110 69.00 -61.09 -161.23
N LEU A 111 68.56 -62.35 -161.33
CA LEU A 111 67.65 -62.96 -160.34
C LEU A 111 68.28 -63.05 -158.95
N GLU A 112 69.57 -63.38 -158.86
CA GLU A 112 70.28 -63.45 -157.58
C GLU A 112 70.39 -62.08 -156.88
N LYS A 113 70.56 -61.00 -157.67
CA LYS A 113 70.58 -59.64 -157.13
C LYS A 113 69.23 -59.22 -156.55
N LEU A 114 68.13 -59.52 -157.26
CA LEU A 114 66.78 -59.25 -156.78
C LEU A 114 66.44 -60.01 -155.50
N GLN A 115 66.91 -61.26 -155.34
CA GLN A 115 66.68 -62.03 -154.13
C GLN A 115 67.30 -61.37 -152.89
N LYS A 116 68.55 -60.88 -153.00
CA LYS A 116 69.21 -60.13 -151.92
C LYS A 116 68.51 -58.81 -151.60
N GLU A 117 67.99 -58.12 -152.60
CA GLU A 117 67.19 -56.90 -152.40
C GLU A 117 65.89 -57.20 -151.64
N ILE A 118 65.20 -58.29 -151.97
CA ILE A 118 63.97 -58.72 -151.26
C ILE A 118 64.28 -59.01 -149.79
N GLU A 119 65.32 -59.80 -149.50
CA GLU A 119 65.72 -60.10 -148.12
C GLU A 119 66.04 -58.82 -147.33
N SER A 120 66.74 -57.86 -147.95
CA SER A 120 67.03 -56.57 -147.33
C SER A 120 65.77 -55.75 -147.02
N GLN A 121 64.79 -55.72 -147.93
CA GLN A 121 63.53 -55.00 -147.71
C GLN A 121 62.66 -55.69 -146.66
N GLN A 122 62.70 -57.01 -146.60
CA GLN A 122 61.93 -57.79 -145.63
C GLN A 122 62.37 -57.48 -144.19
N ALA A 123 63.68 -57.36 -143.96
CA ALA A 123 64.24 -56.91 -142.67
C ALA A 123 63.79 -55.48 -142.31
N VAL A 124 63.71 -54.57 -143.29
CA VAL A 124 63.21 -53.19 -143.08
C VAL A 124 61.73 -53.20 -142.70
N VAL A 125 60.91 -54.02 -143.36
CA VAL A 125 59.48 -54.14 -143.07
C VAL A 125 59.24 -54.69 -141.66
N GLU A 126 59.99 -55.70 -141.25
CA GLU A 126 59.90 -56.26 -139.89
C GLU A 126 60.28 -55.22 -138.83
N SER A 127 61.36 -54.45 -139.05
CA SER A 127 61.76 -53.35 -138.16
C SER A 127 60.68 -52.26 -138.06
N LEU A 128 60.08 -51.86 -139.19
CA LEU A 128 59.00 -50.87 -139.19
C LEU A 128 57.74 -51.40 -138.50
N ARG A 129 57.37 -52.67 -138.70
CA ARG A 129 56.25 -53.29 -137.99
C ARG A 129 56.47 -53.30 -136.47
N ALA A 130 57.66 -53.67 -136.01
CA ALA A 130 58.00 -53.62 -134.59
C ALA A 130 57.87 -52.18 -134.04
N ARG A 131 58.39 -51.18 -134.75
CA ARG A 131 58.27 -49.76 -134.36
C ARG A 131 56.83 -49.28 -134.28
N ILE A 132 55.99 -49.67 -135.25
CA ILE A 132 54.56 -49.33 -135.25
C ILE A 132 53.88 -49.94 -134.03
N GLN A 133 54.16 -51.21 -133.71
CA GLN A 133 53.56 -51.87 -132.56
C GLN A 133 53.96 -51.21 -131.24
N THR A 134 55.24 -50.83 -131.07
CA THR A 134 55.70 -50.11 -129.89
C THR A 134 54.99 -48.76 -129.74
N ARG A 135 54.92 -47.97 -130.82
CA ARG A 135 54.22 -46.67 -130.80
C ARG A 135 52.72 -46.83 -130.52
N HIS A 136 52.08 -47.88 -131.03
CA HIS A 136 50.67 -48.15 -130.76
C HIS A 136 50.43 -48.44 -129.28
N ASN A 137 51.28 -49.28 -128.66
CA ASN A 137 51.18 -49.58 -127.24
C ASN A 137 51.43 -48.33 -126.36
N GLU A 138 52.38 -47.47 -126.73
CA GLU A 138 52.62 -46.19 -126.05
C GLU A 138 51.38 -45.28 -126.08
N VAL A 139 50.68 -45.19 -127.22
CA VAL A 139 49.47 -44.37 -127.37
C VAL A 139 48.30 -44.90 -126.54
N ILE A 140 48.14 -46.22 -126.43
CA ILE A 140 47.11 -46.83 -125.58
C ILE A 140 47.39 -46.50 -124.11
N ALA A 141 48.62 -46.74 -123.64
CA ALA A 141 49.01 -46.45 -122.27
C ALA A 141 48.82 -44.96 -121.92
N PHE A 142 49.22 -44.05 -122.81
CA PHE A 142 49.05 -42.61 -122.58
C PHE A 142 47.58 -42.18 -122.51
N ASN A 143 46.71 -42.80 -123.32
CA ASN A 143 45.28 -42.50 -123.30
C ASN A 143 44.58 -43.07 -122.05
N GLU A 144 44.98 -44.25 -121.59
CA GLU A 144 44.45 -44.83 -120.34
C GLU A 144 44.87 -43.99 -119.13
N ASP A 145 46.15 -43.63 -119.03
CA ASP A 145 46.70 -42.84 -117.92
C ASP A 145 46.07 -41.43 -117.87
N LEU A 146 45.89 -40.78 -119.03
CA LEU A 146 45.25 -39.47 -119.12
C LEU A 146 43.76 -39.51 -118.74
N ARG A 147 43.03 -40.56 -119.17
CA ARG A 147 41.61 -40.70 -118.82
C ARG A 147 41.42 -41.03 -117.34
N GLU A 148 42.26 -41.90 -116.78
CA GLU A 148 42.17 -42.29 -115.37
C GLU A 148 42.53 -41.11 -114.45
N THR A 149 43.57 -40.34 -114.77
CA THR A 149 43.94 -39.15 -114.00
C THR A 149 42.86 -38.05 -114.08
N ALA A 150 42.30 -37.80 -115.27
CA ALA A 150 41.21 -36.83 -115.44
C ALA A 150 39.93 -37.26 -114.69
N LEU A 151 39.59 -38.56 -114.74
CA LEU A 151 38.41 -39.10 -114.03
C LEU A 151 38.58 -38.98 -112.51
N ARG A 152 39.74 -39.39 -111.97
CA ARG A 152 40.04 -39.28 -110.53
C ARG A 152 40.03 -37.83 -110.04
N GLN A 153 40.52 -36.90 -110.85
CA GLN A 153 40.50 -35.47 -110.51
C GLN A 153 39.06 -34.94 -110.48
N ALA A 154 38.24 -35.28 -111.48
CA ALA A 154 36.83 -34.91 -111.51
C ALA A 154 36.04 -35.54 -110.34
N GLU A 155 36.29 -36.81 -110.00
CA GLU A 155 35.68 -37.47 -108.83
C GLU A 155 36.05 -36.75 -107.52
N LYS A 156 37.31 -36.35 -107.37
CA LYS A 156 37.76 -35.59 -106.20
C LYS A 156 37.09 -34.22 -106.11
N GLU A 157 36.97 -33.51 -107.23
CA GLU A 157 36.27 -32.22 -107.30
C GLU A 157 34.78 -32.37 -106.98
N ILE A 158 34.12 -33.39 -107.52
CA ILE A 158 32.72 -33.70 -107.19
C ILE A 158 32.58 -33.98 -105.68
N GLN A 159 33.47 -34.77 -105.10
CA GLN A 159 33.42 -35.07 -103.66
C GLN A 159 33.63 -33.82 -102.82
N GLN A 160 34.57 -32.94 -103.20
CA GLN A 160 34.80 -31.66 -102.52
C GLN A 160 33.57 -30.76 -102.59
N LEU A 161 33.02 -30.54 -103.79
CA LEU A 161 31.82 -29.73 -103.99
C LEU A 161 30.61 -30.31 -103.26
N THR A 162 30.47 -31.64 -103.23
CA THR A 162 29.37 -32.32 -102.51
C THR A 162 29.48 -32.07 -101.01
N ASN A 163 30.69 -32.18 -100.44
CA ASN A 163 30.92 -31.89 -99.03
C ASN A 163 30.66 -30.41 -98.71
N GLU A 164 31.04 -29.49 -99.60
CA GLU A 164 30.77 -28.05 -99.45
C GLU A 164 29.27 -27.74 -99.48
N VAL A 165 28.52 -28.33 -100.41
CA VAL A 165 27.06 -28.21 -100.48
C VAL A 165 26.42 -28.69 -99.17
N PHE A 166 26.85 -29.85 -98.66
CA PHE A 166 26.31 -30.39 -97.41
C PHE A 166 26.64 -29.50 -96.20
N ALA A 167 27.85 -28.94 -96.15
CA ALA A 167 28.26 -28.01 -95.10
C ALA A 167 27.44 -26.71 -95.14
N ILE A 168 27.18 -26.17 -96.34
CA ILE A 168 26.36 -24.96 -96.52
C ILE A 168 24.90 -25.25 -96.15
N GLN A 169 24.34 -26.38 -96.56
CA GLN A 169 22.98 -26.79 -96.22
C GLN A 169 22.79 -26.90 -94.71
N ASN A 170 23.67 -27.61 -94.00
CA ASN A 170 23.62 -27.69 -92.54
C ASN A 170 23.75 -26.31 -91.87
N LYS A 171 24.58 -25.43 -92.43
CA LYS A 171 24.73 -24.06 -91.90
C LYS A 171 23.47 -23.23 -92.12
N MET A 172 22.82 -23.37 -93.28
CA MET A 172 21.52 -22.74 -93.57
C MET A 172 20.43 -23.25 -92.63
N GLU A 173 20.35 -24.57 -92.42
CA GLU A 173 19.34 -25.17 -91.57
C GLU A 173 19.49 -24.72 -90.12
N ASN A 174 20.72 -24.72 -89.59
CA ASN A 174 21.03 -24.18 -88.27
C ASN A 174 20.68 -22.69 -88.16
N LEU A 175 21.06 -21.87 -89.16
CA LEU A 175 20.71 -20.44 -89.16
C LEU A 175 19.20 -20.24 -89.19
N SER A 176 18.46 -21.02 -89.99
CA SER A 176 16.99 -20.95 -90.04
C SER A 176 16.36 -21.32 -88.70
N ALA A 177 16.87 -22.35 -88.03
CA ALA A 177 16.41 -22.76 -86.70
C ALA A 177 16.67 -21.66 -85.66
N THR A 178 17.87 -21.06 -85.66
CA THR A 178 18.20 -19.94 -84.76
C THR A 178 17.38 -18.68 -85.05
N GLN A 179 17.07 -18.41 -86.32
CA GLN A 179 16.20 -17.31 -86.72
C GLN A 179 14.79 -17.55 -86.21
N GLN A 180 14.26 -18.76 -86.38
CA GLN A 180 12.92 -19.10 -85.93
C GLN A 180 12.80 -19.01 -84.40
N SER A 181 13.79 -19.52 -83.65
CA SER A 181 13.82 -19.39 -82.19
C SER A 181 13.93 -17.93 -81.73
N SER A 182 14.64 -17.09 -82.50
CA SER A 182 14.76 -15.66 -82.19
C SER A 182 13.43 -14.93 -82.44
N ILE A 183 12.71 -15.27 -83.51
CA ILE A 183 11.39 -14.72 -83.81
C ILE A 183 10.39 -15.08 -82.71
N THR A 184 10.34 -16.35 -82.30
CA THR A 184 9.45 -16.76 -81.20
C THR A 184 9.83 -16.07 -79.90
N ARG A 185 11.12 -15.89 -79.64
CA ARG A 185 11.59 -15.19 -78.43
C ARG A 185 11.22 -13.71 -78.43
N ILE A 186 11.30 -13.04 -79.57
CA ILE A 186 10.87 -11.64 -79.71
C ILE A 186 9.37 -11.53 -79.42
N ALA A 187 8.55 -12.39 -80.02
CA ALA A 187 7.10 -12.38 -79.80
C ALA A 187 6.73 -12.61 -78.32
N GLU A 188 7.41 -13.54 -77.64
CA GLU A 188 7.24 -13.76 -76.19
C GLU A 188 7.61 -12.51 -75.37
N LEU A 189 8.71 -11.84 -75.70
CA LEU A 189 9.16 -10.64 -75.00
C LEU A 189 8.21 -9.47 -75.24
N GLU A 190 7.71 -9.29 -76.46
CA GLU A 190 6.70 -8.27 -76.79
C GLU A 190 5.43 -8.48 -75.97
N GLN A 191 4.94 -9.73 -75.88
CA GLN A 191 3.78 -10.06 -75.05
C GLN A 191 4.05 -9.78 -73.56
N GLN A 192 5.23 -10.12 -73.05
CA GLN A 192 5.60 -9.83 -71.66
C GLN A 192 5.66 -8.32 -71.37
N VAL A 193 6.20 -7.53 -72.30
CA VAL A 193 6.25 -6.07 -72.19
C VAL A 193 4.84 -5.49 -72.14
N GLU A 194 3.95 -5.92 -73.03
CA GLU A 194 2.58 -5.44 -73.05
C GLU A 194 1.82 -5.79 -71.77
N GLN A 195 1.95 -7.03 -71.29
CA GLN A 195 1.34 -7.47 -70.03
C GLN A 195 1.87 -6.67 -68.83
N THR A 196 3.18 -6.38 -68.80
CA THR A 196 3.81 -5.60 -67.73
C THR A 196 3.31 -4.15 -67.76
N LEU A 197 3.21 -3.53 -68.95
CA LEU A 197 2.70 -2.18 -69.09
C LEU A 197 1.25 -2.06 -68.62
N GLN A 198 0.40 -3.03 -68.97
CA GLN A 198 -0.99 -3.08 -68.50
C GLN A 198 -1.07 -3.23 -66.97
N SER A 199 -0.27 -4.12 -66.38
CA SER A 199 -0.20 -4.31 -64.93
C SER A 199 0.28 -3.04 -64.20
N VAL A 200 1.32 -2.38 -64.71
CA VAL A 200 1.83 -1.12 -64.16
C VAL A 200 0.78 -0.01 -64.26
N ALA A 201 0.04 0.08 -65.36
CA ALA A 201 -1.05 1.05 -65.52
C ALA A 201 -2.18 0.79 -64.51
N GLY A 202 -2.57 -0.47 -64.30
CA GLY A 202 -3.56 -0.87 -63.30
C GLY A 202 -3.14 -0.48 -61.88
N VAL A 203 -1.93 -0.85 -61.48
CA VAL A 203 -1.37 -0.53 -60.14
C VAL A 203 -1.25 0.98 -59.94
N ARG A 204 -0.88 1.75 -60.97
CA ARG A 204 -0.86 3.22 -60.89
C ARG A 204 -2.25 3.80 -60.63
N SER A 205 -3.27 3.30 -61.33
CA SER A 205 -4.65 3.76 -61.11
C SER A 205 -5.15 3.44 -59.71
N GLU A 206 -4.87 2.23 -59.21
CA GLU A 206 -5.20 1.84 -57.83
C GLU A 206 -4.48 2.73 -56.81
N PHE A 207 -3.21 3.05 -57.04
CA PHE A 207 -2.43 3.93 -56.17
C PHE A 207 -2.97 5.37 -56.16
N GLU A 208 -3.37 5.91 -57.31
CA GLU A 208 -4.01 7.22 -57.40
C GLU A 208 -5.34 7.26 -56.66
N GLN A 209 -6.17 6.22 -56.80
CA GLN A 209 -7.42 6.09 -56.05
C GLN A 209 -7.16 6.02 -54.54
N LEU A 210 -6.20 5.19 -54.11
CA LEU A 210 -5.85 5.05 -52.70
C LEU A 210 -5.35 6.36 -52.11
N ASN A 211 -4.49 7.10 -52.82
CA ASN A 211 -4.04 8.42 -52.38
C ASN A 211 -5.17 9.43 -52.28
N ALA A 212 -6.13 9.43 -53.22
CA ALA A 212 -7.30 10.28 -53.14
C ALA A 212 -8.16 9.95 -51.90
N THR A 213 -8.37 8.66 -51.62
CA THR A 213 -9.10 8.23 -50.41
C THR A 213 -8.34 8.60 -49.13
N PHE A 214 -7.02 8.45 -49.11
CA PHE A 214 -6.18 8.81 -47.98
C PHE A 214 -6.25 10.32 -47.70
N ALA A 215 -6.14 11.16 -48.73
CA ALA A 215 -6.29 12.61 -48.59
C ALA A 215 -7.69 12.99 -48.06
N GLY A 216 -8.75 12.33 -48.54
CA GLY A 216 -10.11 12.54 -48.05
C GLY A 216 -10.30 12.14 -46.58
N LEU A 217 -9.71 11.00 -46.17
CA LEU A 217 -9.70 10.55 -44.78
C LEU A 217 -8.92 11.50 -43.88
N GLN A 218 -7.79 12.03 -44.35
CA GLN A 218 -6.98 12.99 -43.58
C GLN A 218 -7.74 14.30 -43.33
N ILE A 219 -8.48 14.81 -44.32
CA ILE A 219 -9.35 15.98 -44.16
C ILE A 219 -10.48 15.69 -43.17
N SER A 220 -11.11 14.52 -43.27
CA SER A 220 -12.20 14.12 -42.38
C SER A 220 -11.73 13.96 -40.94
N LEU A 221 -10.54 13.39 -40.73
CA LEU A 221 -9.91 13.27 -39.41
C LEU A 221 -9.62 14.64 -38.80
N GLN A 222 -9.03 15.56 -39.58
CA GLN A 222 -8.78 16.93 -39.15
C GLN A 222 -10.08 17.66 -38.76
N GLY A 223 -11.15 17.45 -39.52
CA GLY A 223 -12.49 17.98 -39.21
C GLY A 223 -13.02 17.44 -37.88
N ALA A 224 -12.99 16.12 -37.70
CA ALA A 224 -13.44 15.46 -36.47
C ALA A 224 -12.61 15.89 -35.23
N GLU A 225 -11.30 16.05 -35.36
CA GLU A 225 -10.44 16.56 -34.27
C GLU A 225 -10.79 17.98 -33.86
N ASN A 226 -11.09 18.85 -34.82
CA ASN A 226 -11.50 20.23 -34.54
C ASN A 226 -12.88 20.28 -33.88
N GLU A 227 -13.84 19.49 -34.36
CA GLU A 227 -15.16 19.35 -33.74
C GLU A 227 -15.04 18.82 -32.31
N PHE A 228 -14.23 17.78 -32.09
CA PHE A 228 -13.96 17.23 -30.77
C PHE A 228 -13.39 18.29 -29.82
N ARG A 229 -12.36 19.04 -30.24
CA ARG A 229 -11.78 20.13 -29.44
C ARG A 229 -12.81 21.20 -29.09
N SER A 230 -13.68 21.57 -30.02
CA SER A 230 -14.74 22.56 -29.78
C SER A 230 -15.77 22.06 -28.75
N CYS A 231 -16.15 20.78 -28.85
CA CYS A 231 -17.06 20.14 -27.91
C CYS A 231 -16.43 20.03 -26.51
N GLU A 232 -15.14 19.67 -26.43
CA GLU A 232 -14.40 19.58 -25.18
C GLU A 232 -14.29 20.95 -24.49
N GLN A 233 -14.01 22.03 -25.23
CA GLN A 233 -14.03 23.38 -24.68
C GLN A 233 -15.41 23.77 -24.16
N ALA A 234 -16.47 23.56 -24.96
CA ALA A 234 -17.84 23.87 -24.55
C ALA A 234 -18.26 23.07 -23.31
N TYR A 235 -17.87 21.79 -23.23
CA TYR A 235 -18.10 20.95 -22.05
C TYR A 235 -17.39 21.50 -20.82
N ASN A 236 -16.11 21.85 -20.94
CA ASN A 236 -15.33 22.39 -19.82
C ASN A 236 -15.89 23.73 -19.33
N GLU A 237 -16.31 24.61 -20.24
CA GLU A 237 -17.00 25.86 -19.87
C GLU A 237 -18.33 25.60 -19.15
N ALA A 238 -19.14 24.67 -19.66
CA ALA A 238 -20.39 24.28 -19.02
C ALA A 238 -20.17 23.69 -17.63
N LEU A 239 -19.13 22.86 -17.47
CA LEU A 239 -18.76 22.27 -16.19
C LEU A 239 -18.31 23.34 -15.17
N LEU A 240 -17.52 24.32 -15.60
CA LEU A 240 -17.13 25.45 -14.75
C LEU A 240 -18.37 26.25 -14.29
N ARG A 241 -19.26 26.61 -15.22
CA ARG A 241 -20.52 27.31 -14.89
C ARG A 241 -21.40 26.51 -13.95
N TYR A 242 -21.51 25.20 -14.16
CA TYR A 242 -22.25 24.30 -13.28
C TYR A 242 -21.68 24.28 -11.85
N ASN A 243 -20.36 24.19 -11.73
CA ASN A 243 -19.68 24.20 -10.43
C ASN A 243 -19.85 25.54 -9.71
N GLU A 244 -19.70 26.66 -10.41
CA GLU A 244 -19.95 28.00 -9.87
C GLU A 244 -21.41 28.18 -9.41
N PHE A 245 -22.36 27.72 -10.21
CA PHE A 245 -23.78 27.75 -9.85
C PHE A 245 -24.06 26.90 -8.62
N THR A 246 -23.50 25.69 -8.54
CA THR A 246 -23.64 24.80 -7.38
C THR A 246 -23.06 25.42 -6.11
N LEU A 247 -21.90 26.06 -6.19
CA LEU A 247 -21.31 26.83 -5.08
C LEU A 247 -22.21 27.99 -4.66
N SER A 248 -22.80 28.71 -5.60
CA SER A 248 -23.75 29.80 -5.33
C SER A 248 -25.00 29.29 -4.61
N VAL A 249 -25.60 28.20 -5.10
CA VAL A 249 -26.76 27.54 -4.47
C VAL A 249 -26.42 27.13 -3.05
N SER A 250 -25.28 26.47 -2.81
CA SER A 250 -24.84 26.08 -1.47
C SER A 250 -24.66 27.28 -0.53
N ARG A 251 -24.07 28.38 -1.00
CA ARG A 251 -23.96 29.63 -0.22
C ARG A 251 -25.34 30.19 0.14
N GLN A 252 -26.26 30.23 -0.80
CA GLN A 252 -27.62 30.72 -0.55
C GLN A 252 -28.38 29.80 0.40
N GLN A 253 -28.24 28.49 0.27
CA GLN A 253 -28.87 27.51 1.16
C GLN A 253 -28.36 27.65 2.60
N ASN A 254 -27.05 27.81 2.78
CA ASN A 254 -26.46 28.10 4.09
C ASN A 254 -26.96 29.44 4.66
N LYS A 255 -27.09 30.47 3.81
CA LYS A 255 -27.63 31.77 4.24
C LYS A 255 -29.09 31.68 4.67
N ILE A 256 -29.92 30.95 3.92
CA ILE A 256 -31.33 30.69 4.25
C ILE A 256 -31.43 29.91 5.56
N SER A 257 -30.63 28.86 5.73
CA SER A 257 -30.61 28.07 6.97
C SER A 257 -30.25 28.93 8.17
N GLY A 258 -29.21 29.77 8.06
CA GLY A 258 -28.82 30.71 9.11
C GLY A 258 -29.90 31.72 9.44
N LEU A 259 -30.52 32.34 8.43
CA LEU A 259 -31.63 33.28 8.63
C LEU A 259 -32.87 32.62 9.22
N SER A 260 -33.15 31.37 8.84
CA SER A 260 -34.28 30.61 9.39
C SER A 260 -34.08 30.27 10.87
N GLN A 261 -32.87 29.87 11.26
CA GLN A 261 -32.52 29.65 12.67
C GLN A 261 -32.59 30.95 13.48
N GLU A 262 -32.08 32.05 12.93
CA GLU A 262 -32.16 33.37 13.57
C GLU A 262 -33.62 33.83 13.75
N ALA A 263 -34.45 33.66 12.71
CA ALA A 263 -35.87 33.98 12.78
C ALA A 263 -36.61 33.12 13.83
N ALA A 264 -36.32 31.81 13.89
CA ALA A 264 -36.88 30.92 14.89
C ALA A 264 -36.47 31.33 16.32
N PHE A 265 -35.19 31.65 16.52
CA PHE A 265 -34.69 32.14 17.81
C PHE A 265 -35.37 33.44 18.23
N LYS A 266 -35.46 34.41 17.32
CA LYS A 266 -36.15 35.69 17.57
C LYS A 266 -37.63 35.51 17.85
N SER A 267 -38.30 34.60 17.15
CA SER A 267 -39.71 34.26 17.39
C SER A 267 -39.91 33.66 18.78
N SER A 268 -39.04 32.73 19.21
CA SER A 268 -39.09 32.15 20.55
C SER A 268 -38.84 33.21 21.62
N GLN A 269 -37.80 34.03 21.45
CA GLN A 269 -37.47 35.13 22.36
C GLN A 269 -38.65 36.11 22.49
N LEU A 270 -39.32 36.42 21.39
CA LEU A 270 -40.49 37.31 21.40
C LEU A 270 -41.68 36.67 22.14
N SER A 271 -41.92 35.38 21.93
CA SER A 271 -42.95 34.62 22.66
C SER A 271 -42.67 34.58 24.17
N ASP A 272 -41.44 34.34 24.57
CA ASP A 272 -41.03 34.31 25.98
C ASP A 272 -41.18 35.70 26.63
N LEU A 273 -40.79 36.77 25.93
CA LEU A 273 -41.00 38.14 26.39
C LEU A 273 -42.50 38.46 26.53
N GLN A 274 -43.33 38.03 25.58
CA GLN A 274 -44.78 38.22 25.65
C GLN A 274 -45.38 37.52 26.88
N LEU A 275 -44.97 36.28 27.14
CA LEU A 275 -45.37 35.54 28.34
C LEU A 275 -44.93 36.24 29.61
N GLN A 276 -43.68 36.72 29.66
CA GLN A 276 -43.16 37.46 30.82
C GLN A 276 -43.92 38.76 31.06
N VAL A 277 -44.29 39.48 30.00
CA VAL A 277 -45.11 40.71 30.09
C VAL A 277 -46.51 40.39 30.63
N GLU A 278 -47.16 39.34 30.14
CA GLU A 278 -48.48 38.92 30.65
C GLU A 278 -48.42 38.49 32.12
N GLN A 279 -47.40 37.72 32.52
CA GLN A 279 -47.17 37.37 33.93
C GLN A 279 -46.91 38.61 34.80
N SER A 280 -46.12 39.55 34.31
CA SER A 280 -45.83 40.80 35.04
C SER A 280 -47.07 41.66 35.20
N LYS A 281 -47.95 41.75 34.19
CA LYS A 281 -49.24 42.44 34.30
C LYS A 281 -50.14 41.77 35.34
N LEU A 282 -50.19 40.45 35.35
CA LEU A 282 -51.01 39.70 36.31
C LEU A 282 -50.51 39.93 37.74
N GLN A 283 -49.21 39.82 37.98
CA GLN A 283 -48.59 40.14 39.28
C GLN A 283 -48.83 41.59 39.69
N GLN A 284 -48.76 42.53 38.75
CA GLN A 284 -49.08 43.94 39.02
C GLN A 284 -50.53 44.09 39.46
N GLY A 285 -51.48 43.42 38.79
CA GLY A 285 -52.89 43.41 39.17
C GLY A 285 -53.13 42.85 40.57
N GLU A 286 -52.52 41.70 40.90
CA GLU A 286 -52.60 41.10 42.23
C GLU A 286 -51.99 42.00 43.31
N THR A 287 -50.85 42.64 43.02
CA THR A 287 -50.19 43.56 43.95
C THR A 287 -51.05 44.80 44.21
N VAL A 288 -51.67 45.37 43.18
CA VAL A 288 -52.60 46.50 43.33
C VAL A 288 -53.80 46.09 44.19
N GLN A 289 -54.41 44.94 43.92
CA GLN A 289 -55.54 44.45 44.71
C GLN A 289 -55.15 44.20 46.18
N SER A 290 -53.97 43.62 46.43
CA SER A 290 -53.46 43.40 47.79
C SER A 290 -53.17 44.72 48.52
N ALA A 291 -52.65 45.73 47.81
CA ALA A 291 -52.41 47.06 48.36
C ALA A 291 -53.73 47.79 48.70
N ASP A 292 -54.77 47.66 47.87
CA ASP A 292 -56.09 48.20 48.15
C ASP A 292 -56.75 47.51 49.35
N GLN A 293 -56.68 46.18 49.45
CA GLN A 293 -57.15 45.42 50.62
C GLN A 293 -56.42 45.84 51.90
N SER A 294 -55.09 46.01 51.83
CA SER A 294 -54.29 46.47 52.97
C SER A 294 -54.65 47.89 53.38
N ARG A 295 -54.96 48.77 52.41
CA ARG A 295 -55.42 50.14 52.67
C ARG A 295 -56.79 50.15 53.34
N GLU A 296 -57.73 49.30 52.92
CA GLU A 296 -59.03 49.15 53.58
C GLU A 296 -58.89 48.62 55.01
N GLN A 297 -58.06 47.58 55.21
CA GLN A 297 -57.77 47.04 56.54
C GLN A 297 -57.12 48.08 57.46
N LEU A 298 -56.17 48.86 56.94
CA LEU A 298 -55.50 49.91 57.70
C LEU A 298 -56.50 51.01 58.11
N SER A 299 -57.41 51.40 57.21
CA SER A 299 -58.47 52.36 57.54
C SER A 299 -59.42 51.83 58.63
N LEU A 300 -59.77 50.54 58.58
CA LEU A 300 -60.59 49.91 59.61
C LEU A 300 -59.86 49.89 60.96
N ILE A 301 -58.58 49.51 60.98
CA ILE A 301 -57.76 49.50 62.19
C ILE A 301 -57.59 50.91 62.76
N GLU A 302 -57.40 51.93 61.92
CA GLU A 302 -57.34 53.33 62.35
C GLU A 302 -58.65 53.78 63.01
N GLN A 303 -59.81 53.42 62.44
CA GLN A 303 -61.11 53.70 63.04
C GLN A 303 -61.29 52.98 64.39
N GLN A 304 -60.91 51.70 64.47
CA GLN A 304 -60.96 50.94 65.71
C GLN A 304 -60.03 51.53 66.78
N LEU A 305 -58.82 51.95 66.40
CA LEU A 305 -57.87 52.60 67.30
C LEU A 305 -58.45 53.91 67.86
N LEU A 306 -59.07 54.73 67.01
CA LEU A 306 -59.74 55.96 67.42
C LEU A 306 -60.88 55.67 68.41
N GLU A 307 -61.67 54.63 68.17
CA GLU A 307 -62.74 54.21 69.09
C GLU A 307 -62.17 53.72 70.43
N MET A 308 -61.10 52.91 70.41
CA MET A 308 -60.42 52.45 71.63
C MET A 308 -59.79 53.60 72.42
N LEU A 309 -59.22 54.61 71.75
CA LEU A 309 -58.70 55.80 72.41
C LEU A 309 -59.82 56.63 73.07
N ARG A 310 -60.97 56.78 72.42
CA ARG A 310 -62.15 57.42 73.03
C ARG A 310 -62.65 56.64 74.24
N LYS A 311 -62.79 55.31 74.12
CA LYS A 311 -63.15 54.45 75.26
C LYS A 311 -62.15 54.57 76.40
N LYS A 312 -60.85 54.59 76.11
CA LYS A 312 -59.81 54.82 77.13
C LYS A 312 -60.02 56.16 77.85
N GLU A 313 -60.28 57.25 77.13
CA GLU A 313 -60.55 58.56 77.75
C GLU A 313 -61.83 58.57 78.60
N GLU A 314 -62.88 57.87 78.16
CA GLU A 314 -64.12 57.70 78.93
C GLU A 314 -63.89 56.89 80.21
N ASP A 315 -63.20 55.75 80.10
CA ASP A 315 -62.84 54.88 81.22
C ASP A 315 -61.89 55.60 82.20
N GLU A 316 -60.95 56.41 81.71
CA GLU A 316 -60.03 57.20 82.55
C GLU A 316 -60.80 58.28 83.33
N LYS A 317 -61.80 58.94 82.72
CA LYS A 317 -62.70 59.87 83.44
C LYS A 317 -63.56 59.14 84.48
N ALA A 318 -64.10 57.97 84.13
CA ALA A 318 -64.89 57.15 85.05
C ALA A 318 -64.04 56.67 86.24
N LEU A 319 -62.79 56.25 85.99
CA LEU A 319 -61.85 55.88 87.05
C LEU A 319 -61.50 57.08 87.94
N ASN A 320 -61.23 58.24 87.35
CA ASN A 320 -60.84 59.44 88.11
C ASN A 320 -61.99 59.96 88.99
N THR A 321 -63.24 59.87 88.51
CA THR A 321 -64.44 60.17 89.32
C THR A 321 -64.62 59.16 90.45
N ALA A 322 -64.48 57.86 90.18
CA ALA A 322 -64.51 56.83 91.21
C ALA A 322 -63.38 56.99 92.26
N ASP A 323 -62.17 57.37 91.84
CA ASP A 323 -61.04 57.66 92.74
C ASP A 323 -61.35 58.87 93.62
N GLN A 324 -61.92 59.95 93.06
CA GLN A 324 -62.35 61.11 93.85
C GLN A 324 -63.39 60.73 94.89
N GLU A 325 -64.41 59.96 94.50
CA GLU A 325 -65.44 59.44 95.42
C GLU A 325 -64.81 58.57 96.51
N TYR A 326 -63.85 57.70 96.16
CA TYR A 326 -63.12 56.88 97.12
C TYR A 326 -62.32 57.72 98.12
N TYR A 327 -61.61 58.76 97.68
CA TYR A 327 -60.85 59.63 98.59
C TYR A 327 -61.76 60.46 99.51
N VAL A 328 -62.90 60.93 99.01
CA VAL A 328 -63.92 61.61 99.83
C VAL A 328 -64.42 60.64 100.92
N LEU A 329 -64.86 59.44 100.52
CA LEU A 329 -65.37 58.44 101.45
C LEU A 329 -64.31 58.00 102.47
N ARG A 330 -63.05 57.88 102.04
CA ARG A 330 -61.92 57.54 102.92
C ARG A 330 -61.61 58.64 103.93
N ASN A 331 -61.72 59.91 103.54
CA ASN A 331 -61.57 61.03 104.47
C ASN A 331 -62.71 61.06 105.49
N GLU A 332 -63.95 60.88 105.05
CA GLU A 332 -65.12 60.75 105.95
C GLU A 332 -64.95 59.58 106.93
N LEU A 333 -64.47 58.43 106.46
CA LEU A 333 -64.17 57.28 107.31
C LEU A 333 -63.08 57.60 108.35
N SER A 334 -62.00 58.25 107.94
CA SER A 334 -60.91 58.66 108.84
C SER A 334 -61.37 59.67 109.91
N GLU A 335 -62.28 60.58 109.57
CA GLU A 335 -62.92 61.49 110.53
C GLU A 335 -63.80 60.72 111.52
N LYS A 336 -64.62 59.79 111.04
CA LYS A 336 -65.47 58.93 111.90
C LYS A 336 -64.62 58.06 112.82
N GLU A 337 -63.55 57.44 112.32
CA GLU A 337 -62.61 56.67 113.14
C GLU A 337 -61.93 57.54 114.20
N SER A 338 -61.54 58.77 113.86
CA SER A 338 -60.95 59.71 114.83
C SER A 338 -61.95 60.11 115.91
N ALA A 339 -63.22 60.34 115.54
CA ALA A 339 -64.29 60.60 116.50
C ALA A 339 -64.54 59.41 117.43
N ILE A 340 -64.53 58.18 116.91
CA ILE A 340 -64.66 56.95 117.71
C ILE A 340 -63.47 56.79 118.68
N ARG A 341 -62.24 57.07 118.24
CA ARG A 341 -61.07 57.05 119.13
C ARG A 341 -61.20 58.06 120.27
N LEU A 342 -61.68 59.27 119.98
CA LEU A 342 -61.89 60.29 121.00
C LEU A 342 -62.95 59.86 122.02
N GLN A 343 -64.09 59.34 121.56
CA GLN A 343 -65.14 58.82 122.45
C GLN A 343 -64.69 57.62 123.28
N SER A 344 -63.87 56.71 122.73
CA SER A 344 -63.30 55.61 123.52
C SER A 344 -62.38 56.11 124.62
N LYS A 345 -61.56 57.14 124.35
CA LYS A 345 -60.69 57.76 125.35
C LYS A 345 -61.48 58.47 126.47
N GLU A 346 -62.57 59.16 126.11
CA GLU A 346 -63.49 59.75 127.09
C GLU A 346 -64.17 58.67 127.95
N LYS A 347 -64.61 57.57 127.32
CA LYS A 347 -65.17 56.42 128.04
C LYS A 347 -64.18 55.84 129.05
N GLU A 348 -62.93 55.58 128.66
CA GLU A 348 -61.88 55.08 129.55
C GLU A 348 -61.62 56.04 130.73
N GLN A 349 -61.62 57.35 130.50
CA GLN A 349 -61.50 58.35 131.57
C GLN A 349 -62.68 58.31 132.55
N ILE A 350 -63.91 58.17 132.05
CA ILE A 350 -65.10 58.05 132.89
C ILE A 350 -65.06 56.75 133.70
N GLU A 351 -64.65 55.62 133.10
CA GLU A 351 -64.49 54.34 133.82
C GLU A 351 -63.43 54.43 134.93
N PHE A 352 -62.31 55.11 134.68
CA PHE A 352 -61.28 55.36 135.69
C PHE A 352 -61.81 56.21 136.86
N LEU A 353 -62.52 57.29 136.57
CA LEU A 353 -63.15 58.14 137.60
C LEU A 353 -64.21 57.38 138.41
N LEU A 354 -64.99 56.52 137.75
CA LEU A 354 -66.04 55.72 138.38
C LEU A 354 -65.47 54.66 139.33
N ALA A 355 -64.33 54.04 138.95
CA ALA A 355 -63.57 53.15 139.83
C ALA A 355 -63.05 53.91 141.07
N ALA A 356 -62.44 55.08 140.89
CA ALA A 356 -61.94 55.90 141.99
C ALA A 356 -63.04 56.33 142.97
N ILE A 357 -64.25 56.66 142.48
CA ILE A 357 -65.40 57.01 143.33
C ILE A 357 -65.91 55.78 144.10
N LYS A 358 -65.96 54.60 143.46
CA LYS A 358 -66.34 53.35 144.14
C LYS A 358 -65.40 53.02 145.30
N ASP A 359 -64.10 53.16 145.08
CA ASP A 359 -63.09 52.90 146.13
C ASP A 359 -63.25 53.86 147.30
N LYS A 360 -63.46 55.16 147.03
CA LYS A 360 -63.74 56.19 148.05
C LYS A 360 -64.99 55.88 148.87
N LEU A 361 -66.04 55.38 148.22
CA LEU A 361 -67.32 55.06 148.86
C LEU A 361 -67.20 53.83 149.77
N ASN A 362 -66.43 52.82 149.36
CA ASN A 362 -66.16 51.65 150.19
C ASN A 362 -65.32 52.01 151.43
N GLU A 363 -64.35 52.91 151.31
CA GLU A 363 -63.55 53.41 152.44
C GLU A 363 -64.42 54.10 153.51
N LEU A 364 -65.32 55.00 153.09
CA LEU A 364 -66.23 55.71 153.99
C LEU A 364 -67.24 54.78 154.69
N LYS A 365 -67.74 53.75 154.00
CA LYS A 365 -68.63 52.74 154.61
C LYS A 365 -67.95 51.98 155.73
N LEU A 366 -66.67 51.64 155.56
CA LEU A 366 -65.89 50.89 156.55
C LEU A 366 -65.66 51.72 157.82
N GLN A 367 -65.35 53.01 157.66
CA GLN A 367 -65.18 53.94 158.79
C GLN A 367 -66.47 54.15 159.59
N LEU A 368 -67.61 54.28 158.90
CA LEU A 368 -68.91 54.50 159.54
C LEU A 368 -69.39 53.26 160.31
N ALA A 369 -69.14 52.06 159.77
CA ALA A 369 -69.41 50.80 160.47
C ALA A 369 -68.58 50.68 161.76
N GLY A 370 -67.28 50.99 161.71
CA GLY A 370 -66.40 50.97 162.88
C GLY A 370 -66.80 51.98 163.97
N MET A 371 -67.33 53.15 163.58
CA MET A 371 -67.79 54.16 164.54
C MET A 371 -69.11 53.78 165.21
N LYS A 372 -70.04 53.16 164.48
CA LYS A 372 -71.32 52.65 165.01
C LYS A 372 -71.09 51.54 166.04
N GLU A 373 -70.21 50.60 165.73
CA GLU A 373 -69.94 49.45 166.60
C GLU A 373 -69.27 49.87 167.91
N ARG A 374 -68.36 50.85 167.85
CA ARG A 374 -67.65 51.35 169.03
C ARG A 374 -68.55 52.13 170.00
N LEU A 375 -69.46 52.97 169.49
CA LEU A 375 -70.43 53.71 170.31
C LEU A 375 -71.47 52.79 170.96
N SER A 376 -71.89 51.73 170.26
CA SER A 376 -72.81 50.73 170.81
C SER A 376 -72.19 49.90 171.93
N VAL A 377 -70.91 49.49 171.79
CA VAL A 377 -70.28 48.54 172.72
C VAL A 377 -69.70 49.23 173.96
N GLU A 378 -68.97 50.35 173.81
CA GLU A 378 -68.32 51.01 174.96
C GLU A 378 -69.31 51.84 175.81
N PHE A 379 -70.30 52.46 175.18
CA PHE A 379 -71.13 53.48 175.83
C PHE A 379 -72.61 53.08 175.97
N ARG A 380 -73.01 51.91 175.46
CA ARG A 380 -74.42 51.46 175.36
C ARG A 380 -75.36 52.52 174.80
N VAL A 381 -74.83 53.28 173.85
CA VAL A 381 -75.51 54.34 173.14
C VAL A 381 -75.81 53.84 171.74
N ASP A 382 -77.07 53.89 171.33
CA ASP A 382 -77.42 53.67 169.93
C ASP A 382 -77.16 54.95 169.14
N LEU A 383 -76.26 54.89 168.15
CA LEU A 383 -75.85 56.04 167.35
C LEU A 383 -77.05 56.70 166.66
N GLU A 384 -78.03 55.90 166.25
CA GLU A 384 -79.26 56.36 165.59
C GLU A 384 -80.19 57.14 166.53
N GLN A 385 -80.05 57.02 167.86
CA GLN A 385 -80.86 57.76 168.84
C GLN A 385 -80.28 59.13 169.21
N ILE A 386 -78.96 59.35 169.04
CA ILE A 386 -78.28 60.59 169.47
C ILE A 386 -78.00 61.56 168.30
N LEU A 387 -77.94 61.06 167.07
CA LEU A 387 -77.66 61.86 165.85
C LEU A 387 -78.60 63.07 165.66
N GLY A 388 -79.76 63.10 166.34
CA GLY A 388 -80.76 64.17 166.29
C GLY A 388 -80.84 65.10 167.51
N GLU A 389 -80.08 64.88 168.59
CA GLU A 389 -80.18 65.72 169.81
C GLU A 389 -79.13 66.85 169.83
N ALA A 390 -79.57 68.06 170.22
CA ALA A 390 -78.70 69.23 170.33
C ALA A 390 -77.90 69.22 171.64
N ARG A 391 -76.61 69.55 171.54
CA ARG A 391 -75.65 69.50 172.66
C ARG A 391 -76.04 70.47 173.79
N LEU A 392 -76.14 69.95 175.01
CA LEU A 392 -76.64 70.67 176.20
C LEU A 392 -75.54 71.39 177.02
N SER A 393 -74.25 71.27 176.68
CA SER A 393 -73.16 71.96 177.41
C SER A 393 -72.12 72.60 176.48
N GLU A 394 -71.59 73.75 176.90
CA GLU A 394 -70.56 74.55 176.19
C GLU A 394 -69.11 74.18 176.57
N THR A 395 -68.89 73.05 177.26
CA THR A 395 -67.55 72.62 177.71
C THR A 395 -66.73 72.03 176.55
N ALA A 396 -65.49 72.51 176.37
CA ALA A 396 -64.61 72.11 175.27
C ALA A 396 -64.20 70.64 175.34
N LEU A 397 -64.14 69.98 174.17
CA LEU A 397 -63.85 68.53 174.04
C LEU A 397 -62.52 68.13 174.71
N GLU A 398 -61.52 69.00 174.61
CA GLU A 398 -60.18 68.78 175.14
C GLU A 398 -60.16 68.80 176.69
N GLU A 399 -61.00 69.61 177.35
CA GLU A 399 -61.12 69.60 178.81
C GLU A 399 -61.84 68.35 179.34
N LEU A 400 -62.84 67.85 178.60
CA LEU A 400 -63.57 66.62 178.91
C LEU A 400 -62.68 65.37 178.74
N GLN A 401 -61.87 65.32 177.68
CA GLN A 401 -60.89 64.26 177.49
C GLN A 401 -59.80 64.28 178.57
N ALA A 402 -59.28 65.46 178.92
CA ALA A 402 -58.28 65.59 179.98
C ALA A 402 -58.81 65.21 181.37
N THR A 403 -60.07 65.54 181.71
CA THR A 403 -60.69 65.10 182.98
C THR A 403 -60.98 63.60 183.00
N ALA A 404 -61.40 63.01 181.87
CA ALA A 404 -61.59 61.57 181.73
C ALA A 404 -60.26 60.80 181.91
N GLU A 405 -59.16 61.24 181.30
CA GLU A 405 -57.84 60.63 181.48
C GLU A 405 -57.27 60.84 182.89
N ARG A 406 -57.53 61.97 183.54
CA ARG A 406 -57.09 62.24 184.93
C ARG A 406 -57.84 61.40 185.96
N MET A 407 -59.13 61.12 185.74
CA MET A 407 -59.90 60.16 186.55
C MET A 407 -59.46 58.71 186.27
N LYS A 408 -59.17 58.35 185.01
CA LYS A 408 -58.63 57.03 184.63
C LYS A 408 -57.27 56.73 185.30
N LYS A 409 -56.36 57.72 185.36
CA LYS A 409 -55.05 57.60 186.04
C LYS A 409 -55.10 57.66 187.58
N ARG A 410 -56.16 58.19 188.20
CA ARG A 410 -56.38 58.12 189.67
C ARG A 410 -57.03 56.80 190.09
N LEU A 411 -57.80 56.16 189.20
CA LEU A 411 -58.40 54.84 189.41
C LEU A 411 -57.36 53.71 189.35
N GLU A 412 -56.29 53.83 188.57
CA GLU A 412 -55.20 52.84 188.51
C GLU A 412 -54.14 52.98 189.63
N ASN A 413 -54.04 54.15 190.29
CA ASN A 413 -52.98 54.47 191.27
C ASN A 413 -53.36 54.30 192.75
N LEU A 414 -54.57 53.82 193.07
CA LEU A 414 -54.95 53.39 194.42
C LEU A 414 -55.21 51.88 194.37
N GLY A 415 -54.13 51.11 194.50
CA GLY A 415 -54.19 49.66 194.50
C GLY A 415 -55.05 49.16 195.66
N GLU A 416 -55.96 48.23 195.36
CA GLU A 416 -56.51 47.34 196.36
C GLU A 416 -55.44 46.34 196.79
N VAL A 417 -55.44 46.14 198.11
CA VAL A 417 -54.71 45.13 198.85
C VAL A 417 -54.82 43.81 198.12
N ASN A 418 -53.68 43.39 197.54
CA ASN A 418 -53.29 42.01 197.27
C ASN A 418 -54.46 41.03 197.43
N PRO A 419 -55.41 41.10 196.49
CA PRO A 419 -56.63 40.32 196.53
C PRO A 419 -56.14 38.95 196.23
N THR A 420 -56.38 38.03 197.16
CA THR A 420 -56.04 36.64 196.88
C THR A 420 -54.62 36.58 196.33
N ALA A 421 -53.65 36.93 197.18
CA ALA A 421 -52.27 36.45 197.10
C ALA A 421 -52.17 34.96 196.73
N ILE A 422 -53.27 34.21 196.80
CA ILE A 422 -53.51 32.87 196.26
C ILE A 422 -53.75 32.85 194.73
N GLU A 423 -54.59 33.73 194.17
CA GLU A 423 -54.84 33.86 192.72
C GLU A 423 -53.65 34.49 191.98
N ALA A 424 -53.06 35.54 192.57
CA ALA A 424 -51.78 36.08 192.13
C ALA A 424 -50.65 35.04 192.28
N PHE A 425 -50.68 34.16 193.28
CA PHE A 425 -49.74 33.03 193.35
C PHE A 425 -50.03 31.97 192.28
N THR A 426 -51.27 31.75 191.84
CA THR A 426 -51.57 30.78 190.77
C THR A 426 -51.35 31.30 189.35
N GLU A 427 -51.57 32.59 189.07
CA GLU A 427 -51.23 33.20 187.77
C GLU A 427 -49.75 33.55 187.71
N MET A 428 -49.14 34.04 188.82
CA MET A 428 -47.69 34.04 188.91
C MET A 428 -47.17 32.63 188.87
N LYS A 429 -47.83 31.58 189.37
CA LYS A 429 -47.36 30.21 189.18
C LYS A 429 -47.56 29.73 187.75
N LYS A 430 -48.60 30.09 187.00
CA LYS A 430 -48.73 29.71 185.57
C LYS A 430 -47.83 30.51 184.64
N ARG A 431 -47.58 31.78 184.94
CA ARG A 431 -46.67 32.65 184.19
C ARG A 431 -45.23 32.50 184.70
N TYR A 432 -45.02 32.07 185.94
CA TYR A 432 -43.76 31.50 186.44
C TYR A 432 -43.62 30.17 185.73
N ASP A 433 -44.47 29.17 185.89
CA ASP A 433 -44.43 27.91 185.14
C ASP A 433 -44.28 28.13 183.62
N PHE A 434 -44.83 29.16 182.97
CA PHE A 434 -44.63 29.46 181.53
C PHE A 434 -43.37 30.30 181.19
N ILE A 435 -43.02 31.34 181.96
CA ILE A 435 -41.75 32.06 181.79
C ILE A 435 -40.62 31.22 182.33
N VAL A 436 -40.86 30.31 183.24
CA VAL A 436 -40.01 29.25 183.77
C VAL A 436 -40.10 28.06 182.85
N GLU A 437 -41.09 27.84 182.02
CA GLU A 437 -41.00 26.83 180.94
C GLU A 437 -40.28 27.44 179.74
N GLN A 438 -40.38 28.75 179.46
CA GLN A 438 -39.58 29.46 178.45
C GLN A 438 -38.19 29.89 178.94
N LYS A 439 -38.02 30.16 180.23
CA LYS A 439 -36.75 30.37 180.93
C LYS A 439 -36.16 29.04 181.23
N THR A 440 -36.89 28.01 181.65
CA THR A 440 -36.35 26.64 181.69
C THR A 440 -35.99 26.31 180.28
N ASP A 441 -36.79 26.38 179.22
CA ASP A 441 -36.28 26.17 177.84
C ASP A 441 -35.08 27.05 177.44
N LEU A 442 -35.03 28.35 177.78
CA LEU A 442 -33.84 29.19 177.55
C LEU A 442 -32.67 28.85 178.49
N VAL A 443 -32.91 28.26 179.66
CA VAL A 443 -31.99 27.82 180.73
C VAL A 443 -31.67 26.35 180.59
N THR A 444 -32.42 25.51 179.91
CA THR A 444 -32.06 24.19 179.42
C THR A 444 -31.33 24.40 178.11
N ALA A 445 -31.65 25.41 177.29
CA ALA A 445 -30.80 25.80 176.16
C ALA A 445 -29.50 26.45 176.62
N LYS A 446 -29.51 27.37 177.60
CA LYS A 446 -28.32 27.99 178.21
C LYS A 446 -27.59 27.05 179.17
N ASP A 447 -28.26 26.20 179.95
CA ASP A 447 -27.62 25.20 180.82
C ASP A 447 -27.27 23.91 180.07
N SER A 448 -27.84 23.63 178.90
CA SER A 448 -27.26 22.68 177.95
C SER A 448 -26.04 23.31 177.27
N LEU A 449 -26.06 24.63 176.96
CA LEU A 449 -24.86 25.34 176.52
C LEU A 449 -23.81 25.47 177.64
N LEU A 450 -24.20 25.62 178.91
CA LEU A 450 -23.31 25.69 180.07
C LEU A 450 -22.88 24.32 180.55
N LYS A 451 -23.67 23.24 180.44
CA LYS A 451 -23.19 21.86 180.56
C LYS A 451 -22.21 21.54 179.44
N THR A 452 -22.41 22.11 178.24
CA THR A 452 -21.39 22.12 177.17
C THR A 452 -20.18 22.99 177.54
N ILE A 453 -20.29 23.95 178.47
CA ILE A 453 -19.16 24.66 179.09
C ILE A 453 -18.58 23.88 180.29
N GLU A 454 -19.38 23.14 181.09
CA GLU A 454 -19.03 22.44 182.34
C GLU A 454 -18.41 21.07 182.08
N GLU A 455 -18.91 20.33 181.08
CA GLU A 455 -18.23 19.13 180.56
C GLU A 455 -16.94 19.51 179.83
N VAL A 456 -16.82 20.74 179.28
CA VAL A 456 -15.57 21.25 178.67
C VAL A 456 -14.60 21.85 179.71
N GLU A 457 -15.08 22.51 180.78
CA GLU A 457 -14.27 23.10 181.87
C GLU A 457 -13.89 22.10 182.97
N ALA A 458 -14.82 21.25 183.42
CA ALA A 458 -14.64 20.51 184.66
C ALA A 458 -14.14 19.08 184.45
N THR A 459 -14.20 18.56 183.22
CA THR A 459 -13.20 17.60 182.73
C THR A 459 -11.76 18.14 182.91
N ALA A 460 -11.57 19.47 183.11
CA ALA A 460 -10.29 20.08 183.56
C ALA A 460 -10.19 20.33 185.10
N ASN A 461 -11.27 20.71 185.82
CA ASN A 461 -11.29 20.92 187.28
C ASN A 461 -11.25 19.60 188.11
N GLN A 462 -12.00 18.56 187.70
CA GLN A 462 -12.05 17.23 188.35
C GLN A 462 -10.72 16.45 188.20
N LYS A 463 -9.89 16.78 187.20
CA LYS A 463 -8.51 16.28 187.10
C LYS A 463 -7.56 16.86 188.15
N PHE A 464 -7.95 17.90 188.91
CA PHE A 464 -7.00 18.62 189.79
C PHE A 464 -7.48 18.93 191.23
N LEU A 465 -8.80 18.98 191.50
CA LEU A 465 -9.37 18.72 192.85
C LEU A 465 -8.76 17.42 193.44
N ASP A 466 -8.56 16.40 192.61
CA ASP A 466 -7.96 15.14 193.07
C ASP A 466 -6.52 15.25 193.59
N THR A 467 -5.78 16.33 193.30
CA THR A 467 -4.39 16.47 193.75
C THR A 467 -4.14 17.40 194.92
N PHE A 468 -4.65 18.64 194.97
CA PHE A 468 -4.04 19.64 195.88
C PHE A 468 -4.85 20.01 197.13
N GLU A 469 -6.15 19.73 197.11
CA GLU A 469 -6.95 19.64 198.33
C GLU A 469 -6.41 18.59 199.31
N GLN A 470 -5.64 17.60 198.88
CA GLN A 470 -4.98 16.71 199.85
C GLN A 470 -3.91 17.40 200.69
N VAL A 471 -3.15 18.35 200.15
CA VAL A 471 -1.90 18.73 200.81
C VAL A 471 -2.05 19.97 201.68
N ARG A 472 -2.50 21.09 201.13
CA ARG A 472 -2.16 22.35 201.79
C ARG A 472 -3.17 22.81 202.83
N ALA A 473 -4.38 22.24 202.80
CA ALA A 473 -5.31 22.26 203.91
C ALA A 473 -4.71 21.73 205.22
N HIS A 474 -3.67 20.88 205.17
CA HIS A 474 -2.91 20.57 206.37
C HIS A 474 -2.08 21.74 206.88
N PHE A 475 -1.42 22.49 206.00
CA PHE A 475 -0.19 23.09 206.46
C PHE A 475 -0.39 24.46 207.11
N GLN A 476 -0.89 25.47 206.42
CA GLN A 476 -0.79 26.82 206.99
C GLN A 476 -2.03 27.30 207.76
N LYS A 477 -3.01 26.40 207.89
CA LYS A 477 -3.97 26.32 208.99
C LYS A 477 -3.29 26.07 210.34
N VAL A 478 -2.09 25.49 210.32
CA VAL A 478 -1.28 25.44 211.54
C VAL A 478 -0.72 26.81 211.83
N PHE A 479 0.00 27.43 210.90
CA PHE A 479 1.13 28.13 211.48
C PHE A 479 0.83 29.53 212.02
N LYS A 480 0.36 30.50 211.22
CA LYS A 480 0.65 31.89 211.62
C LYS A 480 -0.53 32.82 211.71
N THR A 481 -1.42 32.27 212.51
CA THR A 481 -2.30 32.94 213.45
C THR A 481 -1.63 33.20 214.79
N LEU A 482 -0.53 32.52 215.13
CA LEU A 482 -0.04 32.56 216.52
C LEU A 482 1.15 33.47 216.75
N PHE A 483 1.72 34.03 215.69
CA PHE A 483 3.10 34.42 215.80
C PHE A 483 3.43 35.73 215.05
N THR A 484 3.68 36.77 215.85
CA THR A 484 4.56 37.92 215.56
C THR A 484 5.96 37.39 215.23
N GLU A 485 6.49 37.88 214.09
CA GLU A 485 7.69 37.53 213.30
C GLU A 485 8.83 36.63 213.87
N ASP A 486 9.05 36.54 215.19
CA ASP A 486 10.02 35.59 215.79
C ASP A 486 9.58 34.13 215.67
N ASP A 487 8.29 33.89 215.48
CA ASP A 487 7.79 32.62 214.99
C ASP A 487 7.24 32.90 213.59
N GLN A 488 8.16 33.05 212.64
CA GLN A 488 8.32 32.25 211.43
C GLN A 488 7.39 32.38 210.20
N CYS A 489 7.77 31.57 209.19
CA CYS A 489 7.22 30.97 207.95
C CYS A 489 5.73 30.97 207.54
#